data_AF-A0A7R9FE86-F1
#
_entry.id   AF-A0A7R9FE86-F1
#
_cell.length_a   1.000
_cell.length_b   1.000
_cell.length_c   1.000
_cell.angle_alpha   90.00
_cell.angle_beta   90.00
_cell.angle_gamma   90.00
#
_symmetry.space_group_name_H-M   'P 1'
#
loop_
_entity.id
_entity.type
_entity.pdbx_description
1 polymer ?
#
loop_
_entity_poly.entity_id
_entity_poly.type
_entity_poly.pdbx_seq_one_letter_code
_entity_poly.pdbx_strand_id
1 'polypeptide(L)'
;MAEKYIFGEMTFEKIRLYASQQSESIPMSFVLGFYVSLIVKRWWEQYRLLPWPDSLALFVSAAIPGSEERGRLMRRNIVRYAMLSYVITLQKVSFRVKKRFPTWQHVVDAGE
;
A
#
# COMPACT_ATOMS: atom_id res chain seq x y z
N MET A 1 22.69 -24.53 49.39
CA MET A 1 22.33 -23.29 48.64
C MET A 1 23.30 -23.01 47.50
N ALA A 2 24.62 -23.03 47.70
CA ALA A 2 25.62 -22.82 46.63
C ALA A 2 25.51 -23.79 45.43
N GLU A 3 25.21 -25.07 45.67
CA GLU A 3 25.04 -26.08 44.60
C GLU A 3 23.91 -25.76 43.60
N LYS A 4 22.80 -25.18 44.08
CA LYS A 4 21.69 -24.74 43.21
C LYS A 4 22.09 -23.56 42.33
N TYR A 5 22.93 -22.66 42.84
CA TYR A 5 23.45 -21.52 42.07
C TYR A 5 24.40 -22.00 40.96
N ILE A 6 25.33 -22.90 41.28
CA ILE A 6 26.28 -23.48 40.31
C ILE A 6 25.52 -24.24 39.20
N PHE A 7 24.49 -25.01 39.55
CA PHE A 7 23.67 -25.72 38.56
C PHE A 7 22.89 -24.76 37.64
N GLY A 8 22.40 -23.64 38.19
CA GLY A 8 21.75 -22.57 37.42
C GLY A 8 22.71 -21.92 36.40
N GLU A 9 23.93 -21.60 36.82
CA GLU A 9 24.97 -21.02 35.95
C GLU A 9 25.36 -21.98 34.82
N MET A 10 25.58 -23.27 35.11
CA MET A 10 25.90 -24.27 34.09
C MET A 10 24.77 -24.48 33.07
N THR A 11 23.51 -24.34 33.51
CA THR A 11 22.34 -24.49 32.62
C THR A 11 22.22 -23.28 31.71
N PHE A 12 22.44 -22.08 32.24
CA PHE A 12 22.46 -20.84 31.46
C PHE A 12 23.58 -20.85 30.41
N GLU A 13 24.78 -21.29 30.77
CA GLU A 13 25.92 -21.39 29.84
C GLU A 13 25.63 -22.35 28.68
N LYS A 14 24.99 -23.49 28.97
CA LYS A 14 24.56 -24.45 27.93
C LYS A 14 23.52 -23.86 26.98
N ILE A 15 22.54 -23.11 27.49
CA ILE A 15 21.52 -22.44 26.67
C ILE A 15 22.16 -21.35 25.80
N ARG A 16 23.08 -20.57 26.36
CA ARG A 16 23.82 -19.53 25.63
C ARG A 16 24.62 -20.13 24.47
N LEU A 17 25.36 -21.20 24.72
CA LEU A 17 26.15 -21.90 23.69
C LEU A 17 25.25 -22.51 22.61
N TYR A 18 24.14 -23.12 23.00
CA TYR A 18 23.15 -23.66 22.07
C TYR A 18 22.58 -22.54 21.17
N ALA A 19 22.18 -21.41 21.73
CA ALA A 19 21.64 -20.28 20.98
C ALA A 19 22.69 -19.65 20.04
N SER A 20 23.93 -19.52 20.49
CA SER A 20 25.05 -18.99 19.68
C SER A 20 25.39 -19.89 18.50
N GLN A 21 25.29 -21.21 18.64
CA GLN A 21 25.48 -22.14 17.53
C GLN A 21 24.36 -22.05 16.49
N GLN A 22 23.14 -21.72 16.91
CA GLN A 22 22.00 -21.58 15.99
C GLN A 22 21.98 -20.22 15.29
N SER A 23 22.62 -19.17 15.82
CA SER A 23 22.70 -17.86 15.14
C SER A 23 23.51 -17.87 13.85
N GLU A 24 24.34 -18.90 13.62
CA GLU A 24 25.06 -19.12 12.36
C GLU A 24 24.26 -19.93 11.34
N SER A 25 23.15 -20.54 11.75
CA SER A 25 22.32 -21.36 10.88
C SER A 25 21.33 -20.50 10.12
N ILE A 26 21.52 -20.44 8.79
CA ILE A 26 20.77 -19.68 7.78
C ILE A 26 21.27 -18.22 7.61
N PRO A 27 21.84 -17.86 6.44
CA PRO A 27 22.16 -16.46 6.14
C PRO A 27 20.85 -15.68 5.95
N MET A 28 20.32 -15.13 7.04
CA MET A 28 19.08 -14.34 7.05
C MET A 28 19.12 -13.22 6.02
N SER A 29 20.29 -12.64 5.79
CA SER A 29 20.53 -11.62 4.77
C SER A 29 20.12 -12.07 3.36
N PHE A 30 20.32 -13.35 3.01
CA PHE A 30 19.94 -13.87 1.69
C PHE A 30 18.42 -13.90 1.54
N VAL A 31 17.70 -14.51 2.50
CA VAL A 31 16.23 -14.60 2.48
C VAL A 31 15.59 -13.21 2.53
N LEU A 32 16.13 -12.33 3.38
CA LEU A 32 15.71 -10.92 3.45
C LEU A 32 15.93 -10.21 2.11
N GLY A 33 17.04 -10.47 1.42
CA GLY A 33 17.32 -9.91 0.09
C GLY A 33 16.24 -10.25 -0.93
N PHE A 34 15.83 -11.53 -1.03
CA PHE A 34 14.73 -11.92 -1.93
C PHE A 34 13.39 -11.32 -1.48
N TYR A 35 13.11 -11.36 -0.18
CA TYR A 35 11.85 -10.87 0.37
C TYR A 35 11.66 -9.36 0.11
N VAL A 36 12.68 -8.56 0.41
CA VAL A 36 12.69 -7.12 0.14
C VAL A 36 12.57 -6.84 -1.35
N SER A 37 13.31 -7.58 -2.20
CA SER A 37 13.22 -7.42 -3.66
C SER A 37 11.80 -7.69 -4.18
N LEU A 38 11.13 -8.71 -3.65
CA LEU A 38 9.74 -9.03 -3.98
C LEU A 38 8.78 -7.92 -3.51
N ILE A 39 8.94 -7.41 -2.29
CA ILE A 39 8.12 -6.30 -1.78
C ILE A 39 8.27 -5.07 -2.67
N VAL A 40 9.50 -4.67 -2.97
CA VAL A 40 9.78 -3.47 -3.79
C VAL A 40 9.16 -3.62 -5.18
N LYS A 41 9.27 -4.80 -5.79
CA LYS A 41 8.62 -5.10 -7.08
C LYS A 41 7.10 -4.93 -7.00
N ARG A 42 6.44 -5.56 -6.02
CA ARG A 42 4.97 -5.48 -5.85
C ARG A 42 4.51 -4.06 -5.55
N TRP A 43 5.25 -3.33 -4.72
CA TRP A 43 4.97 -1.93 -4.42
C TRP A 43 5.03 -1.06 -5.67
N TRP A 44 6.06 -1.25 -6.51
CA TRP A 44 6.19 -0.51 -7.75
C TRP A 44 5.09 -0.86 -8.76
N GLU A 45 4.75 -2.13 -8.89
CA GLU A 45 3.63 -2.59 -9.71
C GLU A 45 2.30 -1.96 -9.27
N GLN A 46 2.02 -1.92 -7.96
CA GLN A 46 0.85 -1.25 -7.42
C GLN A 46 0.84 0.26 -7.72
N TYR A 47 1.99 0.93 -7.57
CA TYR A 47 2.10 2.35 -7.87
C TYR A 47 1.83 2.66 -9.35
N ARG A 48 2.34 1.83 -10.27
CA ARG A 48 2.12 1.98 -11.71
C ARG A 48 0.68 1.76 -12.15
N LEU A 49 -0.11 1.02 -11.38
CA LEU A 49 -1.53 0.80 -11.66
C LEU A 49 -2.42 1.97 -11.22
N LEU A 50 -1.90 2.94 -10.47
CA LEU A 50 -2.69 4.11 -10.07
C LEU A 50 -3.01 4.95 -11.33
N PRO A 51 -4.31 5.13 -11.68
CA PRO A 51 -4.71 5.91 -12.83
C PRO A 51 -4.41 7.40 -12.62
N TRP A 52 -3.68 8.00 -13.56
CA TRP A 52 -3.45 9.44 -13.59
C TRP A 52 -4.61 10.15 -14.31
N PRO A 53 -5.25 11.16 -13.69
CA PRO A 53 -6.40 11.86 -14.29
C PRO A 53 -6.04 12.63 -15.56
N ASP A 54 -4.78 13.06 -15.70
CA ASP A 54 -4.34 13.93 -16.78
C ASP A 54 -4.45 13.26 -18.15
N SER A 55 -4.06 11.99 -18.26
CA SER A 55 -4.18 11.23 -19.50
C SER A 55 -5.64 11.10 -19.94
N LEU A 56 -6.54 10.78 -19.00
CA LEU A 56 -7.97 10.70 -19.28
C LEU A 56 -8.53 12.05 -19.72
N ALA A 57 -8.18 13.14 -19.02
CA ALA A 57 -8.63 14.48 -19.34
C ALA A 57 -8.20 14.92 -20.76
N LEU A 58 -6.97 14.61 -21.16
CA LEU A 58 -6.47 14.87 -22.50
C LEU A 58 -7.27 14.11 -23.57
N PHE A 59 -7.49 12.80 -23.38
CA PHE A 59 -8.28 11.99 -24.32
C PHE A 59 -9.73 12.50 -24.43
N VAL A 60 -10.37 12.82 -23.30
CA VAL A 60 -11.73 13.35 -23.26
C VAL A 60 -11.82 14.72 -23.94
N SER A 61 -10.79 15.57 -23.77
CA SER A 61 -10.71 16.87 -24.43
C SER A 61 -10.56 16.76 -25.95
N ALA A 62 -9.80 15.77 -26.43
CA ALA A 62 -9.64 15.53 -27.86
C ALA A 62 -10.88 14.88 -28.49
N ALA A 63 -11.54 13.96 -27.76
CA ALA A 63 -12.71 13.22 -28.25
C ALA A 63 -13.99 14.07 -28.34
N ILE A 64 -14.14 15.07 -27.47
CA ILE A 64 -15.30 15.96 -27.45
C ILE A 64 -14.84 17.39 -27.73
N PRO A 65 -14.66 17.76 -29.02
CA PRO A 65 -14.29 19.11 -29.41
C PRO A 65 -15.45 20.08 -29.19
N GLY A 66 -15.13 21.37 -29.11
CA GLY A 66 -16.13 22.44 -29.01
C GLY A 66 -16.22 23.09 -27.62
N SER A 67 -16.52 24.38 -27.64
CA SER A 67 -16.69 25.24 -26.46
C SER A 67 -18.14 25.33 -25.98
N GLU A 68 -19.07 24.64 -26.65
CA GLU A 68 -20.47 24.59 -26.23
C GLU A 68 -20.63 24.07 -24.81
N GLU A 69 -21.61 24.62 -24.10
CA GLU A 69 -21.87 24.29 -22.70
C GLU A 69 -22.13 22.78 -22.51
N ARG A 70 -22.86 22.17 -23.44
CA ARG A 70 -23.14 20.73 -23.42
C ARG A 70 -21.86 19.90 -23.50
N GLY A 71 -20.95 20.24 -24.42
CA GLY A 71 -19.66 19.55 -24.55
C GLY A 71 -18.79 19.74 -23.30
N ARG A 72 -18.77 20.96 -22.74
CA ARG A 72 -18.07 21.28 -21.50
C ARG A 72 -18.57 20.43 -20.32
N LEU A 73 -19.88 20.33 -20.14
CA LEU A 73 -20.52 19.51 -19.10
C LEU A 73 -20.24 18.02 -19.30
N MET A 74 -20.29 17.52 -20.54
CA MET A 74 -19.96 16.12 -20.83
C MET A 74 -18.51 15.78 -20.44
N ARG A 75 -17.53 16.58 -20.86
CA ARG A 75 -16.11 16.36 -20.49
C ARG A 75 -15.91 16.32 -18.98
N ARG A 76 -16.52 17.29 -18.26
CA ARG A 76 -16.42 17.39 -16.81
C ARG A 76 -17.08 16.20 -16.09
N ASN A 77 -18.24 15.76 -16.56
CA ASN A 77 -18.96 14.62 -15.98
C ASN A 77 -18.21 13.31 -16.18
N ILE A 78 -17.63 13.07 -17.37
CA ILE A 78 -16.83 11.87 -17.65
C ILE A 78 -15.65 11.78 -16.68
N VAL A 79 -14.89 12.87 -16.53
CA VAL A 79 -13.74 12.91 -15.60
C VAL A 79 -14.20 12.72 -14.15
N ARG A 80 -15.29 13.38 -13.73
CA ARG A 80 -15.84 13.21 -12.38
C ARG A 80 -16.26 11.77 -12.10
N TYR A 81 -16.92 11.08 -13.02
CA TYR A 81 -17.32 9.69 -12.83
C TYR A 81 -16.13 8.72 -12.78
N ALA A 82 -15.09 8.96 -13.57
CA ALA A 82 -13.86 8.19 -13.49
C ALA A 82 -13.12 8.40 -12.15
N MET A 83 -13.07 9.65 -11.66
CA MET A 83 -12.48 9.94 -10.35
C MET A 83 -13.31 9.36 -9.20
N LEU A 84 -14.64 9.39 -9.31
CA LEU A 84 -15.53 8.78 -8.34
C LEU A 84 -15.29 7.27 -8.23
N SER A 85 -15.25 6.54 -9.35
CA SER A 85 -14.99 5.09 -9.34
C SER A 85 -13.61 4.76 -8.76
N TYR A 86 -12.63 5.61 -9.01
CA TYR A 86 -11.29 5.49 -8.42
C TYR A 86 -11.31 5.69 -6.91
N VAL A 87 -11.97 6.73 -6.38
CA VAL A 87 -12.11 6.97 -4.93
C VAL A 87 -12.80 5.81 -4.24
N ILE A 88 -13.88 5.28 -4.82
CA ILE A 88 -14.61 4.12 -4.29
C ILE A 88 -13.71 2.89 -4.21
N THR A 89 -12.91 2.65 -5.23
CA THR A 89 -11.96 1.53 -5.26
C THR A 89 -10.89 1.71 -4.19
N LEU A 90 -10.30 2.91 -4.09
CA LEU A 90 -9.30 3.24 -3.08
C LEU A 90 -9.84 3.19 -1.65
N GLN A 91 -11.12 3.47 -1.42
CA GLN A 91 -11.75 3.35 -0.11
C GLN A 91 -11.71 1.90 0.43
N LYS A 92 -11.70 0.89 -0.46
CA LYS A 92 -11.60 -0.52 -0.08
C LYS A 92 -10.18 -0.99 0.17
N VAL A 93 -9.20 -0.42 -0.54
CA VAL A 93 -7.80 -0.88 -0.52
C VAL A 93 -6.91 -0.02 0.40
N SER A 94 -7.16 1.29 0.48
CA SER A 94 -6.36 2.25 1.23
C SER A 94 -7.04 2.67 2.52
N PHE A 95 -6.40 2.36 3.65
CA PHE A 95 -6.86 2.80 4.98
C PHE A 95 -6.99 4.33 5.07
N ARG A 96 -6.08 5.07 4.44
CA ARG A 96 -6.10 6.54 4.46
C ARG A 96 -7.33 7.11 3.76
N VAL A 97 -7.71 6.52 2.62
CA VAL A 97 -8.90 6.95 1.87
C VAL A 97 -10.16 6.54 2.61
N LYS A 98 -10.21 5.33 3.19
CA LYS A 98 -11.30 4.89 4.06
C LYS A 98 -11.51 5.81 5.27
N LYS A 99 -10.43 6.29 5.88
CA LYS A 99 -10.49 7.23 7.01
C LYS A 99 -10.99 8.61 6.57
N ARG A 100 -10.63 9.06 5.36
CA ARG A 100 -11.08 10.35 4.80
C ARG A 100 -12.54 10.32 4.37
N PHE A 101 -12.99 9.19 3.80
CA PHE A 101 -14.36 8.99 3.36
C PHE A 101 -14.92 7.72 4.03
N PRO A 102 -15.38 7.78 5.29
CA PRO A 102 -15.89 6.59 5.98
C PRO A 102 -17.25 6.13 5.47
N THR A 103 -18.11 7.07 5.07
CA THR A 103 -19.47 6.80 4.57
C THR A 103 -19.68 7.41 3.18
N TRP A 104 -20.71 6.94 2.48
CA TRP A 104 -21.10 7.48 1.18
C TRP A 104 -21.43 8.97 1.22
N GLN A 105 -21.99 9.45 2.34
CA GLN A 105 -22.29 10.87 2.52
C GLN A 105 -21.03 11.74 2.44
N HIS A 106 -19.91 11.31 3.02
CA HIS A 106 -18.65 12.05 2.94
C HIS A 106 -18.12 12.18 1.50
N VAL A 107 -18.45 11.22 0.62
CA VAL A 107 -18.07 11.28 -0.80
C VAL A 107 -18.96 12.27 -1.55
N VAL A 108 -20.25 12.32 -1.20
CA VAL A 108 -21.22 13.28 -1.75
C VAL A 108 -20.87 14.70 -1.32
N ASP A 109 -20.65 14.92 -0.02
CA ASP A 109 -20.34 16.24 0.56
C ASP A 109 -19.02 16.81 0.02
N ALA A 110 -18.06 15.95 -0.34
CA ALA A 110 -16.80 16.37 -0.96
C ALA A 110 -16.93 16.69 -2.46
N GLY A 111 -18.07 16.36 -3.07
CA GLY A 111 -18.36 16.53 -4.48
C GLY A 111 -19.24 17.74 -4.81
N GLU A 112 -19.90 18.34 -3.82
CA GLU A 112 -20.51 19.68 -3.93
C GLU A 112 -19.44 20.75 -4.20
#